data_AF-C3ZIW3-F1
#
_entry.id   AF-C3ZIW3-F1
#
_cell.length_a   1.000
_cell.length_b   1.000
_cell.length_c   1.000
_cell.angle_alpha   90.00
_cell.angle_beta   90.00
_cell.angle_gamma   90.00
#
_symmetry.space_group_name_H-M   'P 1'
#
loop_
_entity.id
_entity.type
_entity.pdbx_description
1 polymer ?
#
loop_
_entity_poly.entity_id
_entity_poly.type
_entity_poly.pdbx_seq_one_letter_code
_entity_poly.pdbx_strand_id
1 'polypeptide(L)'
;CPFNFKTVRPPPAGCLIRAMPVYLKHEHIGLPVKRCPTHRENDFNNADPPAHFLHCQGKAVEYREDPTTGRHSVIIPYEHPQ
;
A
#
# COMPACT_ATOMS: atom_id res chain seq x y z
N CYS A 1 -4.75 10.87 -4.12
CA CYS A 1 -3.68 11.79 -3.66
C CYS A 1 -2.39 11.48 -4.40
N PRO A 2 -1.81 12.43 -5.14
CA PRO A 2 -0.56 12.19 -5.87
C PRO A 2 0.66 12.22 -4.94
N PHE A 3 1.59 11.29 -5.13
CA PHE A 3 2.90 11.26 -4.46
C PHE A 3 4.00 11.21 -5.53
N ASN A 4 5.01 12.07 -5.41
CA ASN A 4 6.12 12.13 -6.34
C ASN A 4 7.38 11.53 -5.71
N PHE A 5 8.03 10.61 -6.42
CA PHE A 5 9.28 9.99 -6.00
C PHE A 5 10.44 10.64 -6.77
N LYS A 6 11.48 11.07 -6.04
CA LYS A 6 12.69 11.66 -6.62
C LYS A 6 13.90 10.84 -6.21
N THR A 7 14.78 10.57 -7.16
CA THR A 7 16.07 9.91 -6.92
C THR A 7 17.18 10.72 -7.58
N VAL A 8 18.37 10.73 -6.98
CA VAL A 8 19.56 11.40 -7.58
C VAL A 8 20.09 10.61 -8.77
N ARG A 9 19.95 9.28 -8.73
CA ARG A 9 20.31 8.35 -9.81
C ARG A 9 19.16 7.36 -10.02
N PRO A 10 18.99 6.82 -11.23
CA PRO A 10 17.97 5.81 -11.47
C PRO A 10 18.22 4.57 -10.58
N PRO A 11 17.18 4.01 -9.94
CA PRO A 11 17.33 2.77 -9.20
C PRO A 11 17.60 1.59 -10.14
N PRO A 12 18.12 0.46 -9.64
CA PRO A 12 18.30 -0.75 -10.43
C PRO A 12 17.02 -1.25 -11.09
N ALA A 13 17.17 -1.99 -12.19
CA ALA A 13 16.04 -2.63 -12.86
C ALA A 13 15.28 -3.57 -11.91
N GLY A 14 13.95 -3.56 -11.99
CA GLY A 14 13.09 -4.35 -11.11
C GLY A 14 12.88 -3.76 -9.71
N CYS A 15 13.31 -2.51 -9.46
CA CYS A 15 13.00 -1.81 -8.21
C CYS A 15 11.48 -1.70 -8.01
N LEU A 16 11.04 -1.85 -6.76
CA LEU A 16 9.64 -1.78 -6.37
C LEU A 16 9.46 -0.67 -5.33
N ILE A 17 8.32 0.00 -5.38
CA ILE A 17 7.87 0.92 -4.33
C ILE A 17 6.82 0.19 -3.50
N ARG A 18 7.06 0.10 -2.19
CA ARG A 18 6.10 -0.47 -1.23
C ARG A 18 5.61 0.61 -0.28
N ALA A 19 4.29 0.77 -0.20
CA ALA A 19 3.63 1.64 0.76
C ALA A 19 2.92 0.79 1.83
N MET A 20 3.22 1.05 3.11
CA MET A 20 2.64 0.34 4.25
C MET A 20 2.22 1.35 5.33
N PRO A 21 0.93 1.42 5.70
CA PRO A 21 0.48 2.29 6.76
C PRO A 21 0.88 1.71 8.14
N VAL A 22 1.24 2.60 9.06
CA VAL A 22 1.51 2.29 10.47
C VAL A 22 0.85 3.34 11.36
N TYR A 23 0.45 2.95 12.57
CA TYR A 23 -0.05 3.93 13.54
C TYR A 23 1.09 4.78 14.08
N LEU A 24 0.83 6.08 14.23
CA LEU A 24 1.81 7.03 14.78
C LEU A 24 2.00 6.88 16.28
N LYS A 25 0.92 6.57 17.03
CA LYS A 25 0.99 6.36 18.47
C LYS A 25 1.75 5.06 18.78
N HIS A 26 2.73 5.14 19.67
CA HIS A 26 3.59 4.00 20.04
C HIS A 26 2.79 2.79 20.54
N GLU A 27 1.75 3.03 21.35
CA GLU A 27 0.84 2.00 21.87
C GLU A 27 0.21 1.13 20.77
N HIS A 28 0.05 1.68 19.56
CA HIS A 28 -0.58 0.99 18.43
C HIS A 28 0.39 0.63 17.31
N ILE A 29 1.68 0.95 17.44
CA ILE A 29 2.64 0.77 16.34
C ILE A 29 2.75 -0.70 15.90
N GLY A 30 2.54 -1.64 16.83
CA GLY A 30 2.54 -3.08 16.58
C GLY A 30 1.30 -3.60 15.84
N LEU A 31 0.21 -2.84 15.80
CA LEU A 31 -1.05 -3.27 15.21
C LEU A 31 -1.07 -3.02 13.69
N PRO A 32 -1.71 -3.92 12.90
CA PRO A 32 -1.91 -3.69 11.48
C PRO A 32 -3.01 -2.64 11.25
N VAL A 33 -2.79 -1.74 10.30
CA VAL A 33 -3.80 -0.76 9.88
C VAL A 33 -4.69 -1.38 8.81
N LYS A 34 -5.98 -1.53 9.09
CA LYS A 34 -6.99 -2.11 8.19
C LYS A 34 -8.20 -1.18 8.10
N ARG A 35 -9.01 -1.29 7.04
CA ARG A 35 -10.32 -0.60 6.98
C ARG A 35 -11.23 -1.09 8.10
N CYS A 36 -12.10 -0.22 8.63
CA CYS A 36 -13.06 -0.61 9.65
C CYS A 36 -14.16 -1.51 9.05
N PRO A 37 -14.85 -2.34 9.85
CA PRO A 37 -15.85 -3.31 9.36
C PRO A 37 -16.89 -2.70 8.41
N THR A 38 -17.46 -1.56 8.79
CA THR A 38 -18.47 -0.85 7.97
C THR A 38 -17.96 -0.45 6.59
N HIS A 39 -16.71 -0.01 6.46
CA HIS A 39 -16.15 0.33 5.15
C HIS A 39 -15.74 -0.90 4.33
N ARG A 40 -15.46 -2.03 4.99
CA ARG A 40 -15.12 -3.29 4.31
C ARG A 40 -16.35 -3.96 3.70
N GLU A 41 -17.47 -3.91 4.41
CA GLU A 41 -18.74 -4.53 3.99
C GLU A 41 -19.45 -3.76 2.89
N ASN A 42 -19.26 -2.43 2.87
CA ASN A 42 -19.86 -1.53 1.88
C ASN A 42 -18.88 -1.15 0.75
N ASP A 43 -17.84 -1.95 0.51
CA ASP A 43 -16.87 -1.68 -0.54
C ASP A 43 -17.46 -2.04 -1.91
N PHE A 44 -18.20 -1.11 -2.50
CA PHE A 44 -18.85 -1.30 -3.81
C PHE A 44 -17.85 -1.34 -4.99
N ASN A 45 -16.58 -1.02 -4.75
CA ASN A 45 -15.52 -1.06 -5.74
C ASN A 45 -14.78 -2.41 -5.64
N ASN A 46 -15.32 -3.44 -6.29
CA ASN A 46 -14.78 -4.82 -6.30
C ASN A 46 -13.37 -4.99 -6.90
N ALA A 47 -12.71 -3.92 -7.33
CA ALA A 47 -11.41 -3.98 -8.00
C ALA A 47 -10.24 -4.18 -7.03
N ASP A 48 -10.37 -3.72 -5.79
CA ASP A 48 -9.30 -3.72 -4.79
C ASP A 48 -9.69 -4.57 -3.56
N PRO A 49 -8.73 -5.18 -2.83
CA PRO A 49 -9.04 -5.98 -1.66
C PRO A 49 -9.66 -5.14 -0.53
N PRO A 50 -10.85 -5.51 -0.02
CA PRO A 50 -11.64 -4.62 0.84
C PRO A 50 -11.01 -4.36 2.20
N ALA A 51 -10.07 -5.21 2.65
CA ALA A 51 -9.41 -5.03 3.94
C ALA A 51 -8.23 -4.03 3.90
N HIS A 52 -7.76 -3.64 2.71
CA HIS A 52 -6.61 -2.75 2.56
C HIS A 52 -6.99 -1.28 2.83
N PHE A 53 -6.24 -0.62 3.71
CA PHE A 53 -6.45 0.80 3.98
C PHE A 53 -5.94 1.71 2.85
N LEU A 54 -4.77 1.39 2.29
CA LEU A 54 -4.18 2.12 1.17
C LEU A 54 -4.59 1.48 -0.16
N HIS A 55 -5.01 2.31 -1.11
CA HIS A 55 -5.32 1.92 -2.48
C HIS A 55 -4.46 2.76 -3.43
N CYS A 56 -4.08 2.18 -4.56
CA CYS A 56 -3.26 2.87 -5.56
C CYS A 56 -3.91 2.76 -6.93
N GLN A 57 -3.99 3.89 -7.62
CA GLN A 57 -4.35 3.92 -9.04
C GLN A 57 -3.07 3.83 -9.85
N GLY A 58 -2.90 2.74 -10.61
CA GLY A 58 -1.70 2.50 -11.40
C GLY A 58 -1.78 1.18 -12.15
N LYS A 59 -0.79 0.91 -12.99
CA LYS A 59 -0.63 -0.40 -13.63
C LYS A 59 0.12 -1.34 -12.69
N ALA A 60 -0.20 -2.64 -12.75
CA ALA A 60 0.49 -3.69 -12.01
C ALA A 60 0.59 -3.45 -10.49
N VAL A 61 -0.48 -2.91 -9.89
CA VAL A 61 -0.59 -2.75 -8.43
C VAL A 61 -0.77 -4.12 -7.78
N GLU A 62 0.08 -4.45 -6.81
CA GLU A 62 -0.02 -5.66 -6.01
C GLU A 62 -0.40 -5.30 -4.57
N TYR A 63 -1.44 -5.95 -4.07
CA TYR A 63 -1.87 -5.85 -2.68
C TYR A 63 -1.35 -7.05 -1.90
N ARG A 64 -0.58 -6.80 -0.83
CA ARG A 64 0.05 -7.87 -0.04
C ARG A 64 -0.25 -7.75 1.44
N GLU A 65 -0.72 -8.84 2.03
CA GLU A 65 -0.75 -9.07 3.48
C GLU A 65 0.47 -9.90 3.87
N ASP A 66 1.22 -9.41 4.85
CA ASP A 66 2.34 -10.14 5.42
C ASP A 66 1.83 -11.24 6.37
N PRO A 67 2.13 -12.53 6.16
CA PRO A 67 1.53 -13.61 6.93
C PRO A 67 2.01 -13.68 8.38
N THR A 68 3.15 -13.07 8.71
CA THR A 68 3.72 -13.07 10.06
C THR A 68 3.20 -11.91 10.89
N THR A 69 3.07 -10.73 10.29
CA THR A 69 2.69 -9.49 11.00
C THR A 69 1.25 -9.05 10.74
N GLY A 70 0.57 -9.64 9.75
CA GLY A 70 -0.77 -9.24 9.31
C GLY A 70 -0.82 -7.84 8.68
N ARG A 71 0.33 -7.24 8.36
CA ARG A 71 0.40 -5.88 7.81
C ARG A 71 0.06 -5.86 6.34
N HIS A 72 -0.83 -4.94 5.98
CA HIS A 72 -1.25 -4.74 4.61
C HIS A 72 -0.35 -3.70 3.94
N SER A 73 0.05 -3.96 2.70
CA SER A 73 0.85 -3.03 1.91
C SER A 73 0.43 -3.05 0.45
N VAL A 74 0.74 -1.96 -0.25
CA VAL A 74 0.58 -1.83 -1.69
C VAL A 74 1.96 -1.77 -2.31
N ILE A 75 2.20 -2.57 -3.34
CA ILE A 75 3.46 -2.65 -4.07
C ILE A 75 3.19 -2.22 -5.52
N ILE A 76 4.02 -1.33 -6.03
CA ILE A 76 3.99 -0.89 -7.42
C ILE A 76 5.40 -0.96 -8.01
N PRO A 77 5.55 -1.41 -9.28
CA PRO A 77 6.83 -1.33 -9.97
C PRO A 77 7.29 0.12 -10.07
N TYR A 78 8.58 0.36 -9.87
CA TYR A 78 9.16 1.66 -10.19
C TYR A 78 9.20 1.83 -11.71
N GLU A 79 8.59 2.91 -12.19
CA GLU A 79 8.71 3.36 -13.58
C GLU A 79 9.58 4.61 -13.63
N HIS A 80 10.39 4.76 -14.67
CA HIS A 80 11.16 5.98 -14.88
C HIS A 80 10.20 7.16 -15.09
N PRO A 81 10.52 8.36 -14.55
CA PRO A 81 9.73 9.56 -14.82
C PRO A 81 9.60 9.81 -16.34
N GLN A 82 8.42 10.26 -16.77
CA GLN A 82 8.16 10.73 -18.13
C GLN A 82 8.79 12.10 -18.41
#